data_AF-A0A182J1J9-F1
#
_entry.id   AF-A0A182J1J9-F1
#
_cell.length_a   1.000
_cell.length_b   1.000
_cell.length_c   1.000
_cell.angle_alpha   90.00
_cell.angle_beta   90.00
_cell.angle_gamma   90.00
#
_symmetry.space_group_name_H-M   'P 1'
#
loop_
_entity.id
_entity.type
_entity.pdbx_description
1 polymer ?
#
loop_
_entity_poly.entity_id
_entity_poly.type
_entity_poly.pdbx_seq_one_letter_code
_entity_poly.pdbx_strand_id
1 'polypeptide(L)'
;MDDDDELLASLKLPSAPKQAAVSKEKSTSTITSATSSTAPATSTETPVVVAKVNKSNCVLVNPKQRGNPLLKAIQNIPWEYDDIVPDYVVGASACVLFLSLRYHNLNPDYIHARLKLLGKMYELRVLLVQIDIQEPQNALKHLTRICLLADLTLMLAWNPEEAGRIVEKYKLFENRPPDWIMERAEKYPHEKIVRALTSIKPVNQTDAMILLQNYGTLGKLINTSEEKLSMCSGLGPRKVKKLHKTFNENFRK
;
A
#
# COMPACT_ATOMS: atom_id res chain seq x y z
N MET A 1 -15.56 31.35 -11.26
CA MET A 1 -14.30 32.01 -10.86
C MET A 1 -14.47 32.38 -9.39
N ASP A 2 -14.73 31.43 -8.50
CA ASP A 2 -13.87 30.33 -7.97
C ASP A 2 -12.87 30.83 -6.92
N ASP A 3 -13.40 31.29 -5.77
CA ASP A 3 -12.62 31.48 -4.54
C ASP A 3 -11.98 30.15 -4.07
N ASP A 4 -12.55 29.01 -4.49
CA ASP A 4 -12.04 27.67 -4.22
C ASP A 4 -10.76 27.33 -5.01
N ASP A 5 -10.58 27.87 -6.22
CA ASP A 5 -9.39 27.61 -7.05
C ASP A 5 -8.16 28.39 -6.55
N GLU A 6 -8.35 29.59 -6.01
CA GLU A 6 -7.27 30.43 -5.50
C GLU A 6 -6.69 29.88 -4.18
N LEU A 7 -7.54 29.27 -3.35
CA LEU A 7 -7.13 28.60 -2.11
C LEU A 7 -6.34 27.31 -2.36
N LEU A 8 -6.71 26.55 -3.41
CA LEU A 8 -6.03 25.31 -3.80
C LEU A 8 -4.69 25.54 -4.50
N ALA A 9 -4.52 26.66 -5.20
CA ALA A 9 -3.26 27.04 -5.85
C ALA A 9 -2.12 27.38 -4.87
N SER A 10 -2.45 27.68 -3.60
CA SER A 10 -1.46 28.02 -2.56
C SER A 10 -0.71 26.79 -1.99
N LEU A 11 -1.16 25.58 -2.30
CA LEU A 11 -0.51 24.33 -1.88
C LEU A 11 0.61 23.96 -2.86
N LYS A 12 1.86 24.23 -2.48
CA LYS A 12 3.05 23.81 -3.25
C LYS A 12 3.07 22.29 -3.44
N LEU A 13 3.13 21.86 -4.71
CA LEU A 13 3.36 20.47 -5.10
C LEU A 13 4.71 19.95 -4.56
N PRO A 14 4.80 18.70 -4.08
CA PRO A 14 6.08 18.10 -3.71
C PRO A 14 6.92 17.78 -4.97
N SER A 15 8.23 18.00 -4.84
CA SER A 15 9.25 17.59 -5.81
C SER A 15 9.39 16.06 -5.88
N ALA A 16 9.85 15.56 -7.02
CA ALA A 16 10.02 14.13 -7.31
C ALA A 16 10.87 13.39 -6.26
N PRO A 17 10.62 12.09 -6.01
CA PRO A 17 11.36 11.31 -5.02
C PRO A 17 12.83 11.15 -5.42
N LYS A 18 13.74 11.54 -4.52
CA LYS A 18 15.19 11.28 -4.63
C LYS A 18 15.46 9.78 -4.48
N GLN A 19 16.15 9.20 -5.46
CA GLN A 19 16.69 7.85 -5.39
C GLN A 19 17.72 7.74 -4.26
N ALA A 20 17.59 6.70 -3.43
CA ALA A 20 18.53 6.41 -2.34
C ALA A 20 19.85 5.87 -2.91
N ALA A 21 20.92 6.64 -2.75
CA ALA A 21 22.28 6.17 -3.00
C ALA A 21 22.77 5.37 -1.78
N VAL A 22 23.13 4.11 -2.02
CA VAL A 22 23.85 3.23 -1.08
C VAL A 22 25.23 3.84 -0.80
N SER A 23 25.66 3.89 0.47
CA SER A 23 27.05 4.21 0.82
C SER A 23 27.54 3.37 2.00
N LYS A 24 28.72 2.78 1.78
CA LYS A 24 29.51 1.85 2.61
C LYS A 24 30.12 2.53 3.84
N GLU A 25 30.41 1.70 4.83
CA GLU A 25 31.21 1.95 6.04
C GLU A 25 32.62 2.50 5.77
N LYS A 26 33.10 3.41 6.64
CA LYS A 26 34.42 3.27 7.31
C LYS A 26 34.58 4.23 8.50
N SER A 27 35.31 3.74 9.48
CA SER A 27 35.70 4.25 10.80
C SER A 27 36.84 5.29 10.78
N THR A 28 36.87 6.19 11.77
CA THR A 28 37.98 6.43 12.75
C THR A 28 37.82 7.78 13.50
N SER A 29 38.19 7.75 14.77
CA SER A 29 38.23 8.74 15.86
C SER A 29 38.88 10.11 15.60
N THR A 30 38.52 11.16 16.36
CA THR A 30 39.34 11.82 17.42
C THR A 30 38.57 12.97 18.12
N ILE A 31 38.92 13.20 19.39
CA ILE A 31 38.40 14.05 20.47
C ILE A 31 38.66 15.56 20.27
N THR A 32 37.72 16.46 20.67
CA THR A 32 38.03 17.66 21.50
C THR A 32 36.81 18.40 22.08
N SER A 33 36.84 18.53 23.42
CA SER A 33 36.43 19.64 24.32
C SER A 33 35.20 20.54 24.11
N ALA A 34 34.48 20.66 25.23
CA ALA A 34 33.37 21.53 25.60
C ALA A 34 33.55 23.05 25.40
N THR A 35 32.45 23.76 25.17
CA THR A 35 32.12 25.01 25.90
C THR A 35 30.61 25.26 25.87
N SER A 36 30.08 25.68 27.01
CA SER A 36 28.70 26.07 27.29
C SER A 36 28.40 27.53 26.91
N SER A 37 27.26 27.80 26.27
CA SER A 37 26.59 29.10 26.37
C SER A 37 25.10 29.01 26.06
N THR A 38 24.33 29.59 26.96
CA THR A 38 22.88 29.64 27.12
C THR A 38 22.23 30.71 26.22
N ALA A 39 20.92 30.54 25.93
CA ALA A 39 19.91 31.50 25.45
C ALA A 39 19.47 31.35 23.96
N PRO A 40 18.29 31.87 23.57
CA PRO A 40 16.97 31.26 23.78
C PRO A 40 16.27 30.88 22.46
N ALA A 41 15.12 30.23 22.62
CA ALA A 41 14.30 29.60 21.59
C ALA A 41 13.93 30.47 20.37
N THR A 42 14.13 29.90 19.19
CA THR A 42 13.41 30.27 17.96
C THR A 42 12.87 28.97 17.36
N SER A 43 11.55 28.83 17.38
CA SER A 43 10.80 27.65 16.93
C SER A 43 10.89 27.51 15.41
N THR A 44 11.83 26.69 14.94
CA THR A 44 11.79 26.10 13.60
C THR A 44 10.90 24.87 13.63
N GLU A 45 9.85 24.87 12.83
CA GLU A 45 8.92 23.75 12.63
C GLU A 45 9.67 22.53 12.08
N THR A 46 10.16 21.69 12.98
CA THR A 46 10.54 20.32 12.68
C THR A 46 9.29 19.44 12.67
N PRO A 47 9.13 18.50 11.74
CA PRO A 47 8.04 17.53 11.80
C PRO A 47 8.19 16.78 13.12
N VAL A 48 7.22 16.95 14.01
CA VAL A 48 7.17 16.21 15.27
C VAL A 48 6.90 14.77 14.89
N VAL A 49 7.97 14.02 14.65
CA VAL A 49 7.96 12.56 14.75
C VAL A 49 7.50 12.31 16.18
N VAL A 50 6.26 11.83 16.34
CA VAL A 50 5.64 11.60 17.64
C VAL A 50 6.31 10.38 18.29
N ALA A 51 7.58 10.53 18.68
CA ALA A 51 8.44 9.47 19.19
C ALA A 51 8.01 8.93 20.57
N LYS A 52 6.97 9.51 21.18
CA LYS A 52 6.35 8.99 22.41
C LYS A 52 5.28 7.91 22.15
N VAL A 53 4.77 7.76 20.92
CA VAL A 53 3.61 6.89 20.61
C VAL A 53 3.99 5.40 20.59
N ASN A 54 5.26 5.05 20.35
CA ASN A 54 5.63 3.67 20.03
C ASN A 54 6.11 2.82 21.22
N LYS A 55 5.90 3.23 22.47
CA LYS A 55 6.29 2.38 23.62
C LYS A 55 5.25 1.32 23.98
N SER A 56 4.00 1.48 23.56
CA SER A 56 2.94 0.49 23.76
C SER A 56 2.40 0.07 22.39
N ASN A 57 2.18 -1.23 22.18
CA ASN A 57 1.44 -1.75 21.01
C ASN A 57 -0.06 -1.42 21.16
N CYS A 58 -0.37 -0.13 21.28
CA CYS A 58 -1.67 0.42 21.64
C CYS A 58 -2.15 1.38 20.55
N VAL A 59 -3.46 1.46 20.32
CA VAL A 59 -4.08 2.48 19.47
C VAL A 59 -4.47 3.68 20.34
N LEU A 60 -4.03 4.88 19.97
CA LEU A 60 -4.47 6.09 20.65
C LEU A 60 -5.79 6.55 20.05
N VAL A 61 -6.76 6.83 20.91
CA VAL A 61 -8.12 7.22 20.53
C VAL A 61 -8.40 8.63 21.02
N ASN A 62 -8.97 9.44 20.14
CA ASN A 62 -9.41 10.77 20.52
C ASN A 62 -10.61 10.69 21.48
N PRO A 63 -10.64 11.43 22.60
CA PRO A 63 -11.80 11.52 23.50
C PRO A 63 -13.12 11.85 22.79
N LYS A 64 -13.08 12.55 21.64
CA LYS A 64 -14.26 12.84 20.80
C LYS A 64 -14.92 11.58 20.22
N GLN A 65 -14.20 10.47 20.11
CA GLN A 65 -14.72 9.19 19.63
C GLN A 65 -15.36 8.35 20.74
N ARG A 66 -15.52 8.91 21.95
CA ARG A 66 -16.18 8.23 23.06
C ARG A 66 -17.63 7.89 22.68
N GLY A 67 -17.98 6.61 22.83
CA GLY A 67 -19.31 6.10 22.47
C GLY A 67 -19.44 5.62 21.03
N ASN A 68 -18.42 5.77 20.20
CA ASN A 68 -18.43 5.22 18.85
C ASN A 68 -18.47 3.67 18.89
N PRO A 69 -19.44 3.02 18.22
CA PRO A 69 -19.55 1.55 18.22
C PRO A 69 -18.31 0.85 17.66
N LEU A 70 -17.50 1.51 16.82
CA LEU A 70 -16.29 0.88 16.26
C LEU A 70 -15.28 0.50 17.34
N LEU A 71 -15.24 1.21 18.48
CA LEU A 71 -14.35 0.88 19.60
C LEU A 71 -14.63 -0.50 20.20
N LYS A 72 -15.89 -0.98 20.14
CA LYS A 72 -16.27 -2.32 20.62
C LYS A 72 -15.76 -3.44 19.70
N ALA A 73 -15.48 -3.10 18.44
CA ALA A 73 -14.98 -4.03 17.46
C ALA A 73 -13.45 -4.14 17.46
N ILE A 74 -12.76 -3.22 18.15
CA ILE A 74 -11.32 -3.30 18.42
C ILE A 74 -11.13 -4.18 19.67
N GLN A 75 -10.78 -5.44 19.47
CA GLN A 75 -10.62 -6.48 20.51
C GLN A 75 -9.21 -7.08 20.54
N ASN A 76 -8.55 -7.16 19.39
CA ASN A 76 -7.25 -7.81 19.25
C ASN A 76 -6.09 -6.94 19.75
N ILE A 77 -6.32 -5.63 19.88
CA ILE A 77 -5.29 -4.63 20.17
C ILE A 77 -5.80 -3.71 21.29
N PRO A 78 -4.99 -3.42 22.32
CA PRO A 78 -5.37 -2.47 23.35
C PRO A 78 -5.47 -1.06 22.76
N TRP A 79 -6.34 -0.25 23.34
CA TRP A 79 -6.49 1.15 22.97
C TRP A 79 -6.64 2.02 24.22
N GLU A 80 -6.18 3.26 24.14
CA GLU A 80 -6.24 4.23 25.23
C GLU A 80 -6.70 5.60 24.72
N TYR A 81 -7.33 6.40 25.58
CA TYR A 81 -7.68 7.77 25.24
C TYR A 81 -6.49 8.68 25.43
N ASP A 82 -6.20 9.51 24.42
CA ASP A 82 -5.15 10.52 24.48
C ASP A 82 -5.57 11.79 23.74
N ASP A 83 -5.01 12.94 24.11
CA ASP A 83 -5.33 14.22 23.47
C ASP A 83 -4.60 14.35 22.13
N ILE A 84 -5.19 13.70 21.12
CA ILE A 84 -4.66 13.64 19.76
C ILE A 84 -5.46 14.50 18.80
N VAL A 85 -4.79 14.97 17.75
CA VAL A 85 -5.42 15.68 16.64
C VAL A 85 -6.31 14.75 15.78
N PRO A 86 -5.82 13.63 15.22
CA PRO A 86 -6.66 12.68 14.47
C PRO A 86 -7.66 11.97 15.38
N ASP A 87 -8.51 11.12 14.80
CA ASP A 87 -9.47 10.33 15.59
C ASP A 87 -8.82 9.07 16.18
N TYR A 88 -7.90 8.48 15.41
CA TYR A 88 -7.10 7.34 15.84
C TYR A 88 -5.64 7.49 15.38
N VAL A 89 -4.70 7.15 16.25
CA VAL A 89 -3.29 6.98 15.87
C VAL A 89 -2.96 5.49 15.91
N VAL A 90 -2.56 4.96 14.75
CA VAL A 90 -2.30 3.54 14.53
C VAL A 90 -0.82 3.23 14.36
N GLY A 91 0.05 4.24 14.33
CA GLY A 91 1.50 4.08 14.32
C GLY A 91 2.22 5.41 14.44
N ALA A 92 3.55 5.38 14.48
CA ALA A 92 4.35 6.61 14.64
C ALA A 92 4.13 7.65 13.52
N SER A 93 3.96 7.18 12.28
CA SER A 93 3.74 8.04 11.10
C SER A 93 2.36 7.83 10.45
N ALA A 94 1.46 7.09 11.11
CA ALA A 94 0.18 6.69 10.57
C ALA A 94 -1.00 7.09 11.45
N CYS A 95 -1.97 7.80 10.87
CA CYS A 95 -3.19 8.21 11.54
C CYS A 95 -4.45 7.90 10.73
N VAL A 96 -5.58 7.80 11.43
CA VAL A 96 -6.90 7.58 10.84
C VAL A 96 -7.85 8.68 11.30
N LEU A 97 -8.56 9.26 10.35
CA LEU A 97 -9.75 10.08 10.56
C LEU A 97 -10.98 9.23 10.31
N PHE A 98 -12.00 9.36 11.14
CA PHE A 98 -13.26 8.63 11.02
C PHE A 98 -14.39 9.56 10.62
N LEU A 99 -15.18 9.16 9.63
CA LEU A 99 -16.32 9.92 9.14
C LEU A 99 -17.46 8.96 8.74
N SER A 100 -18.67 9.18 9.25
CA SER A 100 -19.87 8.52 8.70
C SER A 100 -20.43 9.35 7.54
N LEU A 101 -20.95 8.70 6.51
CA LEU A 101 -21.57 9.39 5.37
C LEU A 101 -22.81 10.18 5.78
N ARG A 102 -23.62 9.65 6.70
CA ARG A 102 -24.75 10.38 7.29
C ARG A 102 -24.30 11.66 7.97
N TYR A 103 -23.18 11.62 8.70
CA TYR A 103 -22.63 12.81 9.33
C TYR A 103 -22.06 13.81 8.30
N HIS A 104 -21.39 13.31 7.26
CA HIS A 104 -20.87 14.16 6.17
C HIS A 104 -21.99 14.91 5.45
N ASN A 105 -23.13 14.26 5.20
CA ASN A 105 -24.29 14.91 4.58
C ASN A 105 -24.88 16.02 5.45
N LEU A 106 -24.79 15.90 6.78
CA LEU A 106 -25.26 16.93 7.71
C LEU A 106 -24.24 18.07 7.88
N ASN A 107 -22.94 17.75 7.85
CA ASN A 107 -21.84 18.68 8.09
C ASN A 107 -20.73 18.51 7.03
N PRO A 108 -20.90 19.03 5.81
CA PRO A 108 -19.94 18.86 4.72
C PRO A 108 -18.59 19.53 5.02
N ASP A 109 -18.58 20.69 5.69
CA ASP A 109 -17.37 21.46 6.00
C ASP A 109 -16.49 20.85 7.11
N TYR A 110 -17.05 19.91 7.88
CA TYR A 110 -16.36 19.29 9.02
C TYR A 110 -15.02 18.68 8.61
N ILE A 111 -15.01 17.95 7.48
CA ILE A 111 -13.81 17.23 7.04
C ILE A 111 -12.71 18.22 6.64
N HIS A 112 -13.05 19.31 5.96
CA HIS A 112 -12.09 20.35 5.58
C HIS A 112 -11.42 21.00 6.79
N ALA A 113 -12.19 21.34 7.82
CA ALA A 113 -11.65 21.88 9.07
C ALA A 113 -10.73 20.88 9.79
N ARG A 114 -11.10 19.59 9.81
CA ARG A 114 -10.27 18.53 10.41
C ARG A 114 -8.96 18.33 9.66
N LEU A 115 -8.98 18.33 8.32
CA LEU A 115 -7.78 18.22 7.51
C LEU A 115 -6.83 19.41 7.72
N LYS A 116 -7.37 20.63 7.82
CA LYS A 116 -6.56 21.83 8.08
C LYS A 116 -5.82 21.74 9.42
N LEU A 117 -6.49 21.20 10.45
CA LEU A 117 -5.91 21.02 11.77
C LEU A 117 -4.87 19.88 11.80
N LEU A 118 -5.09 18.81 11.04
CA LEU A 118 -4.15 17.68 10.90
C LEU A 118 -2.88 18.05 10.11
N GLY A 119 -3.03 18.87 9.06
CA GLY A 119 -1.93 19.27 8.19
C GLY A 119 -1.17 18.07 7.61
N LYS A 120 0.17 18.15 7.69
CA LYS A 120 1.11 17.11 7.24
C LYS A 120 1.88 16.47 8.40
N MET A 121 1.25 16.35 9.58
CA MET A 121 1.87 15.77 10.77
C MET A 121 2.19 14.28 10.64
N TYR A 122 1.46 13.57 9.76
CA TYR A 122 1.60 12.14 9.52
C TYR A 122 1.87 11.88 8.04
N GLU A 123 2.70 10.88 7.76
CA GLU A 123 3.01 10.44 6.39
C GLU A 123 1.82 9.67 5.80
N LEU A 124 1.35 8.66 6.53
CA LEU A 124 0.15 7.91 6.15
C LEU A 124 -1.08 8.50 6.83
N ARG A 125 -1.93 9.14 6.03
CA ARG A 125 -3.19 9.74 6.47
C ARG A 125 -4.35 8.97 5.85
N VAL A 126 -5.10 8.24 6.67
CA VAL A 126 -6.22 7.43 6.22
C VAL A 126 -7.53 8.12 6.60
N LEU A 127 -8.43 8.28 5.62
CA LEU A 127 -9.81 8.67 5.87
C LEU A 127 -10.68 7.41 5.84
N LEU A 128 -11.09 6.94 7.02
CA LEU A 128 -11.98 5.81 7.19
C LEU A 128 -13.43 6.29 7.16
N VAL A 129 -14.14 5.93 6.11
CA VAL A 129 -15.53 6.33 5.86
C VAL A 129 -16.48 5.17 6.10
N GLN A 130 -17.43 5.36 7.01
CA GLN A 130 -18.52 4.41 7.24
C GLN A 130 -19.72 4.73 6.32
N ILE A 131 -20.14 3.74 5.53
CA ILE A 131 -21.28 3.81 4.63
C ILE A 131 -22.55 3.43 5.40
N ASP A 132 -23.31 4.43 5.84
CA ASP A 132 -24.54 4.27 6.64
C ASP A 132 -25.79 4.91 5.99
N ILE A 133 -25.72 5.14 4.68
CA ILE A 133 -26.77 5.69 3.82
C ILE A 133 -27.03 4.77 2.62
N GLN A 134 -28.25 4.80 2.07
CA GLN A 134 -28.63 3.96 0.92
C GLN A 134 -27.97 4.41 -0.39
N GLU A 135 -27.79 5.72 -0.59
CA GLU A 135 -27.26 6.29 -1.84
C GLU A 135 -25.90 7.00 -1.59
N PRO A 136 -24.79 6.26 -1.49
CA PRO A 136 -23.48 6.82 -1.13
C PRO A 136 -22.73 7.47 -2.30
N GLN A 137 -23.18 7.32 -3.55
CA GLN A 137 -22.39 7.64 -4.74
C GLN A 137 -21.93 9.11 -4.80
N ASN A 138 -22.84 10.05 -4.51
CA ASN A 138 -22.53 11.49 -4.59
C ASN A 138 -21.54 11.92 -3.49
N ALA A 139 -21.77 11.47 -2.25
CA ALA A 139 -20.91 11.76 -1.12
C ALA A 139 -19.51 11.14 -1.30
N LEU A 140 -19.43 9.91 -1.79
CA LEU A 140 -18.17 9.24 -2.08
C LEU A 140 -17.40 9.92 -3.22
N LYS A 141 -18.08 10.37 -4.27
CA LYS A 141 -17.44 11.14 -5.35
C LYS A 141 -16.79 12.42 -4.81
N HIS A 142 -17.49 13.14 -3.94
CA HIS A 142 -16.97 14.35 -3.30
C HIS A 142 -15.77 14.04 -2.39
N LEU A 143 -15.93 13.09 -1.46
CA LEU A 143 -14.87 12.68 -0.53
C LEU A 143 -13.64 12.14 -1.25
N THR A 144 -13.81 11.41 -2.35
CA THR A 144 -12.70 10.91 -3.18
C THR A 144 -11.90 12.07 -3.76
N ARG A 145 -12.57 13.12 -4.28
CA ARG A 145 -11.89 14.32 -4.77
C ARG A 145 -11.09 15.00 -3.67
N ILE A 146 -11.65 15.13 -2.47
CA ILE A 146 -10.96 15.71 -1.31
C ILE A 146 -9.72 14.87 -0.94
N CYS A 147 -9.86 13.54 -0.88
CA CYS A 147 -8.76 12.63 -0.53
C CYS A 147 -7.60 12.72 -1.54
N LEU A 148 -7.92 12.81 -2.84
CA LEU A 148 -6.92 12.96 -3.89
C LEU A 148 -6.16 14.29 -3.80
N LEU A 149 -6.86 15.40 -3.52
CA LEU A 149 -6.23 16.72 -3.45
C LEU A 149 -5.37 16.90 -2.19
N ALA A 150 -5.74 16.26 -1.08
CA ALA A 150 -5.05 16.41 0.19
C ALA A 150 -4.08 15.26 0.52
N ASP A 151 -3.83 14.36 -0.43
CA ASP A 151 -2.99 13.16 -0.29
C ASP A 151 -3.41 12.26 0.91
N LEU A 152 -4.69 11.89 0.97
CA LEU A 152 -5.22 10.90 1.92
C LEU A 152 -5.58 9.59 1.20
N THR A 153 -5.43 8.49 1.94
CA THR A 153 -5.96 7.18 1.54
C THR A 153 -7.41 7.04 2.02
N LEU A 154 -8.35 6.92 1.08
CA LEU A 154 -9.75 6.66 1.41
C LEU A 154 -9.96 5.16 1.67
N MET A 155 -10.51 4.82 2.84
CA MET A 155 -10.90 3.46 3.21
C MET A 155 -12.39 3.42 3.51
N LEU A 156 -13.10 2.46 2.94
CA LEU A 156 -14.54 2.32 3.11
C LEU A 156 -14.86 1.16 4.07
N ALA A 157 -15.86 1.36 4.91
CA ALA A 157 -16.41 0.34 5.79
C ALA A 157 -17.94 0.36 5.70
N TRP A 158 -18.56 -0.80 5.55
CA TRP A 158 -20.02 -0.92 5.49
C TRP A 158 -20.65 -0.94 6.87
N ASN A 159 -19.91 -1.47 7.86
CA ASN A 159 -20.38 -1.64 9.22
C ASN A 159 -19.36 -1.05 10.21
N PRO A 160 -19.78 -0.60 11.41
CA PRO A 160 -18.85 -0.13 12.44
C PRO A 160 -17.88 -1.24 12.90
N GLU A 161 -18.30 -2.50 12.81
CA GLU A 161 -17.43 -3.64 13.10
C GLU A 161 -16.28 -3.78 12.11
N GLU A 162 -16.58 -3.57 10.82
CA GLU A 162 -15.56 -3.59 9.77
C GLU A 162 -14.60 -2.42 9.93
N ALA A 163 -15.11 -1.23 10.27
CA ALA A 163 -14.30 -0.06 10.56
C ALA A 163 -13.30 -0.33 11.70
N GLY A 164 -13.75 -0.95 12.80
CA GLY A 164 -12.87 -1.34 13.91
C GLY A 164 -11.79 -2.34 13.47
N ARG A 165 -12.16 -3.39 12.71
CA ARG A 165 -11.20 -4.37 12.17
C ARG A 165 -10.19 -3.75 11.20
N ILE A 166 -10.57 -2.72 10.44
CA ILE A 166 -9.65 -1.99 9.57
C ILE A 166 -8.62 -1.25 10.41
N VAL A 167 -9.04 -0.52 11.44
CA VAL A 167 -8.13 0.17 12.38
C VAL A 167 -7.18 -0.82 13.05
N GLU A 168 -7.68 -1.98 13.50
CA GLU A 168 -6.85 -3.05 14.06
C GLU A 168 -5.78 -3.52 13.08
N LYS A 169 -6.17 -3.78 11.83
CA LYS A 169 -5.23 -4.22 10.79
C LYS A 169 -4.13 -3.17 10.59
N TYR A 170 -4.47 -1.89 10.48
CA TYR A 170 -3.45 -0.86 10.33
C TYR A 170 -2.39 -0.90 11.44
N LYS A 171 -2.80 -1.09 12.70
CA LYS A 171 -1.86 -1.23 13.82
C LYS A 171 -1.07 -2.54 13.76
N LEU A 172 -1.73 -3.66 13.46
CA LEU A 172 -1.07 -4.98 13.36
C LEU A 172 -0.03 -5.03 12.23
N PHE A 173 -0.26 -4.28 11.16
CA PHE A 173 0.62 -4.22 9.99
C PHE A 173 1.69 -3.14 10.06
N GLU A 174 1.76 -2.33 11.12
CA GLU A 174 2.78 -1.28 11.30
C GLU A 174 4.21 -1.83 11.15
N ASN A 175 4.50 -2.97 11.79
CA ASN A 175 5.83 -3.58 11.82
C ASN A 175 5.99 -4.81 10.90
N ARG A 176 5.02 -5.05 10.00
CA ARG A 176 5.07 -6.23 9.11
C ARG A 176 6.03 -5.96 7.94
N PRO A 177 6.95 -6.90 7.63
CA PRO A 177 7.86 -6.73 6.50
C PRO A 177 7.10 -6.81 5.16
N PRO A 178 7.62 -6.16 4.10
CA PRO A 178 6.98 -6.10 2.78
C PRO A 178 6.91 -7.46 2.05
N ASP A 179 7.56 -8.49 2.57
CA ASP A 179 7.64 -9.85 2.01
C ASP A 179 6.28 -10.47 1.65
N TRP A 180 5.21 -10.07 2.34
CA TRP A 180 3.85 -10.55 2.07
C TRP A 180 3.28 -10.04 0.75
N ILE A 181 3.77 -8.89 0.26
CA ILE A 181 3.26 -8.18 -0.92
C ILE A 181 4.21 -8.32 -2.12
N MET A 182 5.49 -8.64 -1.87
CA MET A 182 6.47 -8.85 -2.94
C MET A 182 6.13 -10.08 -3.79
N GLU A 183 6.47 -10.02 -5.08
CA GLU A 183 6.37 -11.18 -5.97
C GLU A 183 7.22 -12.30 -5.38
N ARG A 184 6.58 -13.43 -5.08
CA ARG A 184 7.30 -14.64 -4.69
C ARG A 184 8.05 -15.14 -5.92
N ALA A 185 9.34 -14.85 -5.98
CA ALA A 185 10.20 -15.43 -6.99
C ALA A 185 10.09 -16.95 -6.92
N GLU A 186 9.83 -17.59 -8.06
CA GLU A 186 9.80 -19.05 -8.18
C GLU A 186 11.11 -19.63 -7.69
N LYS A 187 11.01 -20.51 -6.70
CA LYS A 187 12.17 -21.04 -6.00
C LYS A 187 12.81 -22.18 -6.78
N TYR A 188 12.00 -22.91 -7.55
CA TYR A 188 12.45 -24.12 -8.23
C TYR A 188 12.59 -23.93 -9.75
N PRO A 189 13.65 -24.50 -10.38
CA PRO A 189 13.84 -24.42 -11.83
C PRO A 189 12.66 -24.98 -12.64
N HIS A 190 11.97 -26.00 -12.13
CA HIS A 190 10.83 -26.61 -12.83
C HIS A 190 9.65 -25.63 -12.96
N GLU A 191 9.37 -24.84 -11.92
CA GLU A 191 8.31 -23.82 -11.94
C GLU A 191 8.60 -22.73 -12.96
N LYS A 192 9.87 -22.29 -13.03
CA LYS A 192 10.33 -21.30 -14.02
C LYS A 192 10.12 -21.77 -15.45
N ILE A 193 10.45 -23.04 -15.72
CA ILE A 193 10.27 -23.62 -17.05
C ILE A 193 8.78 -23.77 -17.39
N VAL A 194 7.96 -24.22 -16.43
CA VAL A 194 6.51 -24.32 -16.62
C VAL A 194 5.91 -22.95 -16.89
N ARG A 195 6.26 -21.90 -16.13
CA ARG A 195 5.80 -20.53 -16.37
C ARG A 195 6.23 -20.03 -17.75
N ALA A 196 7.49 -20.24 -18.13
CA ALA A 196 8.02 -19.85 -19.43
C ALA A 196 7.31 -20.57 -20.60
N LEU A 197 6.92 -21.83 -20.43
CA LEU A 197 6.15 -22.55 -21.46
C LEU A 197 4.69 -22.08 -21.50
N THR A 198 4.08 -21.79 -20.34
CA THR A 198 2.70 -21.28 -20.27
C THR A 198 2.53 -19.83 -20.75
N SER A 199 3.62 -19.06 -20.92
CA SER A 199 3.53 -17.74 -21.54
C SER A 199 3.15 -17.81 -23.03
N ILE A 200 3.31 -18.99 -23.65
CA ILE A 200 2.88 -19.26 -25.02
C ILE A 200 1.36 -19.50 -24.98
N LYS A 201 0.55 -18.52 -25.41
CA LYS A 201 -0.94 -18.53 -25.36
C LYS A 201 -1.65 -19.89 -25.47
N PRO A 202 -1.34 -20.77 -26.44
CA PRO A 202 -2.03 -22.06 -26.59
C PRO A 202 -1.54 -23.19 -25.66
N VAL A 203 -0.50 -22.97 -24.85
CA VAL A 203 0.14 -23.98 -23.99
C VAL A 203 -0.33 -23.82 -22.55
N ASN A 204 -0.94 -24.88 -22.01
CA ASN A 204 -1.40 -24.91 -20.62
C ASN A 204 -0.34 -25.48 -19.68
N GLN A 205 -0.57 -25.36 -18.37
CA GLN A 205 0.31 -25.92 -17.35
C GLN A 205 0.48 -27.44 -17.50
N THR A 206 -0.60 -28.16 -17.81
CA THR A 206 -0.58 -29.60 -18.07
C THR A 206 0.29 -29.94 -19.28
N ASP A 207 0.19 -29.17 -20.36
CA ASP A 207 1.01 -29.38 -21.57
C ASP A 207 2.49 -29.14 -21.26
N ALA A 208 2.80 -28.07 -20.50
CA ALA A 208 4.16 -27.76 -20.08
C ALA A 208 4.77 -28.86 -19.21
N MET A 209 3.99 -29.47 -18.31
CA MET A 209 4.43 -30.63 -17.54
C MET A 209 4.69 -31.85 -18.42
N ILE A 210 3.80 -32.17 -19.36
CA ILE A 210 3.98 -33.29 -20.29
C ILE A 210 5.22 -33.10 -21.16
N LEU A 211 5.46 -31.89 -21.68
CA LEU A 211 6.67 -31.56 -22.44
C LEU A 211 7.92 -31.73 -21.58
N LEU A 212 7.88 -31.30 -20.32
CA LEU A 212 9.03 -31.43 -19.42
C LEU A 212 9.29 -32.89 -19.04
N GLN A 213 8.26 -33.72 -18.86
CA GLN A 213 8.39 -35.15 -18.60
C GLN A 213 8.95 -35.92 -19.81
N ASN A 214 8.50 -35.61 -21.02
CA ASN A 214 8.92 -36.31 -22.24
C ASN A 214 10.33 -35.92 -22.71
N TYR A 215 10.69 -34.63 -22.61
CA TYR A 215 11.97 -34.12 -23.13
C TYR A 215 13.03 -33.87 -22.05
N GLY A 216 12.65 -33.78 -20.78
CA GLY A 216 13.53 -33.59 -19.62
C GLY A 216 14.16 -32.21 -19.52
N THR A 217 14.75 -31.70 -20.60
CA THR A 217 15.45 -30.41 -20.64
C THR A 217 14.83 -29.46 -21.66
N LEU A 218 14.82 -28.17 -21.32
CA LEU A 218 14.33 -27.11 -22.21
C LEU A 218 15.15 -27.04 -23.51
N GLY A 219 16.46 -27.26 -23.45
CA GLY A 219 17.32 -27.29 -24.64
C GLY A 219 16.95 -28.40 -25.62
N LYS A 220 16.62 -29.60 -25.12
CA LYS A 220 16.12 -30.70 -25.97
C LYS A 220 14.78 -30.35 -26.59
N LEU A 221 13.89 -29.71 -25.82
CA LEU A 221 12.58 -29.27 -26.30
C LEU A 221 12.67 -28.23 -27.44
N ILE A 222 13.56 -27.24 -27.32
CA ILE A 222 13.76 -26.19 -28.34
C ILE A 222 14.29 -26.76 -29.66
N ASN A 223 15.22 -27.72 -29.59
CA ASN A 223 15.84 -28.34 -30.77
C ASN A 223 15.01 -29.47 -31.40
N THR A 224 13.81 -29.75 -30.90
CA THR A 224 12.98 -30.85 -31.38
C THR A 224 12.16 -30.43 -32.61
N SER A 225 12.08 -31.33 -33.60
CA SER A 225 11.28 -31.11 -34.81
C SER A 225 9.77 -31.07 -34.53
N GLU A 226 9.01 -30.38 -35.38
CA GLU A 226 7.55 -30.28 -35.29
C GLU A 226 6.87 -31.67 -35.23
N GLU A 227 7.39 -32.65 -35.99
CA GLU A 227 6.88 -34.02 -36.03
C GLU A 227 6.99 -34.72 -34.67
N LYS A 228 8.14 -34.60 -33.98
CA LYS A 228 8.34 -35.22 -32.67
C LYS A 228 7.49 -34.55 -31.59
N LEU A 229 7.31 -33.22 -31.69
CA LEU A 229 6.38 -32.50 -30.81
C LEU A 229 4.93 -32.95 -31.00
N SER A 230 4.54 -33.31 -32.24
CA SER A 230 3.20 -33.82 -32.54
C SER A 230 2.93 -35.23 -32.01
N MET A 231 3.99 -36.03 -31.74
CA MET A 231 3.87 -37.36 -31.14
C MET A 231 3.58 -37.31 -29.63
N CYS A 232 3.68 -36.13 -29.00
CA CYS A 232 3.39 -35.98 -27.58
C CYS A 232 1.88 -36.01 -27.30
N SER A 233 1.47 -36.84 -26.35
CA SER A 233 0.08 -36.95 -25.95
C SER A 233 -0.48 -35.60 -25.48
N GLY A 234 -1.71 -35.27 -25.92
CA GLY A 234 -2.41 -34.06 -25.49
C GLY A 234 -2.01 -32.75 -26.20
N LEU A 235 -0.97 -32.75 -27.05
CA LEU A 235 -0.59 -31.57 -27.84
C LEU A 235 -1.27 -31.58 -29.21
N GLY A 236 -2.27 -30.72 -29.38
CA GLY A 236 -2.90 -30.50 -30.67
C GLY A 236 -1.99 -29.77 -31.68
N PRO A 237 -2.24 -29.91 -33.00
CA PRO A 237 -1.39 -29.37 -34.06
C PRO A 237 -1.24 -27.83 -33.98
N ARG A 238 -2.28 -27.14 -33.51
CA ARG A 238 -2.23 -25.68 -33.26
C ARG A 238 -1.21 -25.30 -32.17
N LYS A 239 -1.11 -26.10 -31.10
CA LYS A 239 -0.16 -25.87 -30.01
C LYS A 239 1.27 -26.10 -30.51
N VAL A 240 1.47 -27.23 -31.19
CA VAL A 240 2.77 -27.65 -31.75
C VAL A 240 3.31 -26.62 -32.75
N LYS A 241 2.50 -26.22 -33.74
CA LYS A 241 2.90 -25.23 -34.74
C LYS A 241 3.26 -23.88 -34.11
N LYS A 242 2.49 -23.44 -33.11
CA LYS A 242 2.77 -22.19 -32.41
C LYS A 242 4.03 -22.27 -31.56
N LEU A 243 4.24 -23.38 -30.85
CA LEU A 243 5.42 -23.64 -30.03
C LEU A 243 6.69 -23.66 -30.88
N HIS A 244 6.70 -24.44 -31.96
CA HIS A 244 7.81 -24.53 -32.89
C HIS A 244 8.10 -23.19 -33.57
N LYS A 245 7.05 -22.45 -33.97
CA LYS A 245 7.20 -21.08 -34.48
C LYS A 245 7.82 -20.16 -33.43
N THR A 246 7.35 -20.18 -32.18
CA THR A 246 7.88 -19.32 -31.12
C THR A 246 9.35 -19.61 -30.79
N PHE A 247 9.83 -20.85 -30.94
CA PHE A 247 11.24 -21.18 -30.72
C PHE A 247 12.16 -20.77 -31.86
N ASN A 248 11.67 -20.78 -33.11
CA ASN A 248 12.50 -20.60 -34.31
C ASN A 248 12.26 -19.27 -35.06
N GLU A 249 11.29 -18.46 -34.64
CA GLU A 249 11.02 -17.16 -35.26
C GLU A 249 12.09 -16.14 -34.88
N ASN A 250 12.63 -15.44 -35.88
CA ASN A 250 13.61 -14.37 -35.65
C ASN A 250 12.96 -13.23 -34.85
N PHE A 251 13.68 -12.70 -33.86
CA PHE A 251 13.20 -11.58 -33.05
C PHE A 251 13.03 -10.27 -33.85
N ARG A 252 13.71 -10.15 -34.99
CA ARG A 252 13.58 -9.04 -35.92
C ARG A 252 12.82 -9.51 -37.15
N LYS A 253 11.81 -8.73 -37.54
CA LYS A 253 11.19 -8.84 -38.87
C LYS A 253 12.09 -8.20 -39.90
#